data_AF-A0A7V9FQT8-F1
#
_entry.id   AF-A0A7V9FQT8-F1
#
_cell.length_a   1.000
_cell.length_b   1.000
_cell.length_c   1.000
_cell.angle_alpha   90.00
_cell.angle_beta   90.00
_cell.angle_gamma   90.00
#
_symmetry.space_group_name_H-M   'P 1'
#
loop_
_entity.id
_entity.type
_entity.pdbx_description
1 polymer ?
#
loop_
_entity_poly.entity_id
_entity_poly.type
_entity_poly.pdbx_seq_one_letter_code
_entity_poly.pdbx_strand_id
1 'polypeptide(L)' 'VLRCGLGRPAELTATSRLLGVSGVQFLELAGLGTGTWVAVDRPVYVVVALPPASGSGPLQQIAAVIAKTLPRREVDVPH' A
#
# COMPACT_ATOMS: atom_id res chain seq x y z
N VAL A 1 -11.03 -5.15 3.28
CA VAL A 1 -11.14 -5.80 1.93
C VAL A 1 -9.74 -5.84 1.30
N LEU A 2 -9.41 -6.89 0.56
CA LEU A 2 -8.17 -6.99 -0.23
C LEU A 2 -8.50 -7.06 -1.71
N ARG A 3 -7.83 -6.24 -2.53
CA ARG A 3 -7.95 -6.24 -4.00
C ARG A 3 -6.56 -6.15 -4.62
N CYS A 4 -6.31 -7.01 -5.60
CA CYS A 4 -5.09 -7.04 -6.40
C CYS A 4 -5.40 -6.70 -7.86
N GLY A 5 -4.41 -6.22 -8.61
CA GLY A 5 -4.54 -5.98 -10.06
C GLY A 5 -5.27 -4.69 -10.43
N LEU A 6 -5.33 -3.72 -9.51
CA LEU A 6 -5.78 -2.37 -9.84
C LEU A 6 -4.73 -1.64 -10.67
N GLY A 7 -5.16 -0.70 -11.51
CA GLY A 7 -4.27 0.23 -12.17
C GLY A 7 -3.50 1.08 -11.15
N ARG A 8 -2.42 1.72 -11.62
CA ARG A 8 -1.64 2.66 -10.84
C ARG A 8 -2.55 3.74 -10.21
N PRO A 9 -2.47 3.98 -8.88
CA PRO A 9 -3.22 5.06 -8.24
C PRO A 9 -2.84 6.43 -8.82
N ALA A 10 -3.82 7.29 -9.08
CA ALA A 10 -3.58 8.63 -9.61
C ALA A 10 -2.85 9.53 -8.59
N GLU A 11 -3.02 9.23 -7.31
CA GLU A 11 -2.40 9.88 -6.16
C GLU A 11 -0.92 9.50 -5.99
N LEU A 12 -0.44 8.47 -6.70
CA LEU A 12 0.98 8.09 -6.68
C LEU A 12 1.76 8.99 -7.64
N THR A 13 2.38 10.01 -7.06
CA THR A 13 3.20 11.03 -7.71
C THR A 13 4.63 10.99 -7.16
N ALA A 14 5.55 11.70 -7.80
CA ALA A 14 6.94 11.82 -7.33
C ALA A 14 7.06 12.49 -5.94
N THR A 15 6.05 13.22 -5.50
CA THR A 15 6.03 13.93 -4.20
C THR A 15 5.17 13.23 -3.15
N SER A 16 4.58 12.08 -3.48
CA SER A 16 3.71 11.35 -2.56
C SER A 16 4.48 10.86 -1.33
N ARG A 17 3.89 11.05 -0.15
CA ARG A 17 4.44 10.52 1.10
C ARG A 17 4.09 9.05 1.24
N LEU A 18 5.10 8.20 1.37
CA LEU A 18 4.94 6.76 1.54
C LEU A 18 5.21 6.36 2.98
N LEU A 19 4.39 5.45 3.51
CA LEU A 19 4.58 4.81 4.79
C LEU A 19 5.33 3.49 4.61
N GLY A 20 6.50 3.36 5.24
CA GLY A 20 7.23 2.10 5.29
C GLY A 20 6.73 1.20 6.41
N VAL A 21 6.25 0.00 6.09
CA VAL A 21 5.85 -1.02 7.09
C VAL A 21 6.37 -2.37 6.68
N SER A 22 7.12 -3.05 7.54
CA SER A 22 7.64 -4.41 7.30
C SER A 22 8.35 -4.58 5.94
N GLY A 23 9.04 -3.54 5.46
CA GLY A 23 9.74 -3.56 4.16
C GLY A 23 8.85 -3.35 2.92
N VAL A 24 7.60 -2.93 3.10
CA VAL A 24 6.66 -2.53 2.04
C VAL A 24 6.45 -1.03 2.10
N GLN A 25 6.36 -0.36 0.94
CA GLN A 25 6.02 1.05 0.82
C GLN A 25 4.53 1.19 0.53
N PHE A 26 3.81 1.91 1.41
CA PHE A 26 2.38 2.14 1.29
C PHE A 26 2.07 3.60 0.96
N LEU A 27 1.17 3.81 0.00
CA LEU A 27 0.49 5.08 -0.23
C LEU A 27 -0.85 5.07 0.51
N GLU A 28 -1.14 6.10 1.30
CA GLU A 28 -2.49 6.29 1.85
C GLU A 28 -3.40 6.93 0.81
N LEU A 29 -4.58 6.36 0.59
CA LEU A 29 -5.60 6.96 -0.28
C LEU A 29 -6.58 7.75 0.56
N ALA A 30 -6.43 9.07 0.55
CA ALA A 30 -7.40 9.99 1.14
C ALA A 30 -8.73 9.93 0.36
N GLY A 31 -9.87 10.05 1.06
CA GLY A 31 -11.21 10.09 0.43
C GLY A 31 -11.90 8.73 0.26
N LEU A 32 -11.19 7.61 0.40
CA LEU A 32 -11.78 6.26 0.45
C LEU A 32 -12.04 5.77 1.89
N GLY A 33 -11.95 6.68 2.86
CA GLY A 33 -12.00 6.41 4.30
C GLY A 33 -10.60 6.30 4.91
N THR A 34 -10.45 6.74 6.17
CA THR A 34 -9.23 6.55 6.95
C THR A 34 -8.88 5.07 7.03
N GLY A 35 -7.63 4.71 6.75
CA GLY A 35 -7.17 3.31 6.80
C GLY A 35 -7.17 2.55 5.47
N THR A 36 -7.26 3.23 4.33
CA THR A 36 -7.03 2.61 3.00
C THR A 36 -5.61 2.88 2.51
N TRP A 37 -4.86 1.80 2.32
CA TRP A 37 -3.44 1.82 1.93
C TRP A 37 -3.22 1.02 0.65
N VAL A 38 -2.25 1.41 -0.16
CA VAL A 38 -1.84 0.68 -1.36
C VAL A 38 -0.36 0.35 -1.30
N ALA A 39 0.00 -0.92 -1.42
CA ALA A 39 1.40 -1.31 -1.62
C ALA A 39 1.84 -0.90 -3.04
N VAL A 40 2.88 -0.06 -3.14
CA VAL A 40 3.32 0.54 -4.42
C VAL A 40 4.72 0.12 -4.87
N ASP A 41 5.45 -0.65 -4.05
CA ASP A 41 6.79 -1.17 -4.33
C ASP A 41 6.77 -2.68 -4.66
N ARG A 42 5.68 -3.15 -5.26
CA ARG A 42 5.44 -4.57 -5.63
C ARG A 42 4.98 -4.67 -7.10
N PRO A 43 5.07 -5.86 -7.74
CA PRO A 43 4.70 -6.03 -9.15
C PRO A 43 3.21 -5.81 -9.44
N VAL A 44 2.38 -5.88 -8.40
CA VAL A 44 0.94 -5.59 -8.44
C VAL A 44 0.60 -4.64 -7.30
N TYR A 45 -0.30 -3.70 -7.55
CA TYR A 45 -0.84 -2.83 -6.51
C TYR A 45 -1.82 -3.62 -5.64
N VAL A 46 -1.56 -3.62 -4.32
CA VAL A 46 -2.38 -4.32 -3.32
C VAL A 46 -3.07 -3.29 -2.45
N VAL A 47 -4.40 -3.21 -2.51
CA VAL A 47 -5.18 -2.31 -1.66
C VAL A 47 -5.59 -3.01 -0.38
N VAL A 48 -5.32 -2.34 0.74
CA VAL A 48 -5.60 -2.78 2.09
C VAL A 48 -6.48 -1.74 2.77
N ALA A 49 -7.76 -2.05 2.96
CA ALA A 49 -8.68 -1.20 3.72
C ALA A 49 -8.95 -1.81 5.10
N LEU A 50 -8.61 -1.07 6.15
CA LEU A 50 -8.77 -1.43 7.56
C LEU A 50 -9.73 -0.45 8.26
N PRO A 51 -10.57 -0.93 9.18
CA PRO A 51 -11.35 -0.06 10.07
C PRO A 51 -10.45 0.86 10.93
N PRO A 52 -10.90 2.09 11.26
CA PRO A 52 -10.11 3.02 12.09
C PRO A 52 -9.72 2.47 13.47
N ALA A 53 -10.56 1.60 14.05
CA ALA A 53 -10.33 0.98 15.36
C ALA A 53 -9.33 -0.18 15.33
N SER A 54 -8.78 -0.54 14.17
CA SER A 54 -7.91 -1.72 14.02
C SER A 54 -6.50 -1.55 14.61
N GLY A 55 -6.08 -0.32 14.93
CA GLY A 55 -4.69 -0.04 15.32
C GLY A 55 -3.70 -0.38 14.19
N SER A 56 -2.39 -0.39 14.51
CA SER A 56 -1.32 -0.63 13.51
C SER A 56 -1.01 -2.11 13.24
N GLY A 57 -1.38 -3.01 14.16
CA GLY A 57 -1.03 -4.44 14.10
C GLY A 57 -1.48 -5.16 12.83
N PRO A 58 -2.74 -5.00 12.38
CA PRO A 58 -3.22 -5.67 11.17
C PRO A 58 -2.48 -5.24 9.89
N LEU A 59 -2.17 -3.94 9.75
CA LEU A 59 -1.38 -3.45 8.61
C LEU A 59 0.02 -4.08 8.61
N GLN A 60 0.65 -4.20 9.79
CA GLN A 60 1.97 -4.80 9.92
C GLN A 60 2.02 -6.28 9.53
N GLN A 61 0.98 -7.06 9.91
CA GLN A 61 0.86 -8.47 9.55
C GLN A 61 0.64 -8.64 8.03
N ILE A 62 -0.26 -7.85 7.44
CA ILE A 62 -0.50 -7.87 5.99
C ILE A 62 0.77 -7.48 5.23
N ALA A 63 1.47 -6.43 5.68
CA ALA A 63 2.73 -6.00 5.09
C ALA A 63 3.80 -7.11 5.12
N ALA A 64 3.91 -7.84 6.24
CA ALA A 64 4.83 -8.96 6.36
C ALA A 64 4.50 -10.09 5.38
N VAL A 65 3.23 -10.38 5.15
CA VAL A 65 2.81 -11.36 4.13
C VAL A 65 3.17 -10.86 2.73
N ILE A 66 2.82 -9.62 2.38
CA ILE A 66 3.15 -9.00 1.09
C ILE A 66 4.66 -9.06 0.81
N ALA A 67 5.50 -8.71 1.79
CA ALA A 67 6.95 -8.74 1.66
C ALA A 67 7.50 -10.16 1.43
N LYS A 68 6.86 -11.19 1.99
CA LYS A 68 7.26 -12.59 1.80
C LYS A 68 6.81 -13.16 0.46
N THR A 69 5.66 -12.72 -0.05
CA THR A 69 5.03 -13.33 -1.23
C THR A 69 5.31 -12.59 -2.53
N LEU A 70 5.58 -11.29 -2.47
CA LEU A 70 5.76 -10.45 -3.66
C LEU A 70 7.15 -9.80 -3.63
N PRO A 71 7.95 -9.94 -4.71
CA PRO A 71 9.29 -9.36 -4.77
C PRO A 71 9.21 -7.83 -4.76
N ARG A 72 10.22 -7.17 -4.18
CA ARG A 72 10.30 -5.70 -4.20
C ARG A 72 10.62 -5.21 -5.62
N ARG A 73 9.96 -4.11 -6.02
CA ARG A 73 10.29 -3.32 -7.21
C ARG A 73 10.48 -1.85 -6.81
N GLU A 74 11.15 -1.09 -7.66
CA GLU A 74 11.09 0.37 -7.58
C GLU A 74 9.65 0.87 -7.71
N VAL A 75 9.36 1.96 -7.00
CA VAL A 75 8.05 2.60 -7.06
C VAL A 75 7.90 3.27 -8.42
N ASP A 76 6.87 2.89 -9.16
CA ASP A 76 6.54 3.50 -10.44
C ASP A 76 5.91 4.87 -10.20
N VAL A 77 6.71 5.94 -10.24
CA VAL A 77 6.28 7.36 -10.21
C VAL A 77 6.26 7.95 -11.63
N PRO A 78 5.35 8.87 -11.97
CA PRO A 78 5.36 9.49 -13.29
C PRO A 78 6.60 10.41 -13.37
N HIS A 79 7.21 10.51 -14.55
CA HIS A 79 8.31 11.44 -14.80
C HIS A 79 7.80 12.84 -15.08
#